data_AF-A0A6V8CE13-F1
#
_entry.id   AF-A0A6V8CE13-F1
#
_cell.length_a   1.000
_cell.length_b   1.000
_cell.length_c   1.000
_cell.angle_alpha   90.00
_cell.angle_beta   90.00
_cell.angle_gamma   90.00
#
_symmetry.space_group_name_H-M   'P 1'
#
loop_
_entity.id
_entity.type
_entity.pdbx_description
1 polymer ?
#
loop_
_entity_poly.entity_id
_entity_poly.type
_entity_poly.pdbx_seq_one_letter_code
_entity_poly.pdbx_strand_id
1 'polypeptide(L)' 'MKKWLSDENGLTGAVLEDTQSGEVSEISCSGAFIAIGHKPITGFLENQIETDDSGYILAKDFTMTSVPGIFAAGDVV' A
#
# COMPACT_ATOMS: atom_id res chain seq x y z
N MET A 1 11.15 -10.45 -2.33
CA MET A 1 11.87 -9.94 -3.51
C MET A 1 13.18 -9.37 -3.03
N LYS A 2 14.32 -9.85 -3.54
CA LYS A 2 15.67 -9.39 -3.14
C LYS A 2 16.15 -8.25 -4.01
N LYS A 3 15.88 -8.31 -5.32
CA LYS A 3 16.43 -7.36 -6.29
C LYS A 3 15.63 -7.35 -7.59
N TRP A 4 15.50 -6.17 -8.21
CA TRP A 4 15.06 -6.02 -9.59
C TRP A 4 16.26 -6.08 -10.55
N LEU A 5 16.09 -6.74 -11.69
CA LEU A 5 17.09 -6.84 -12.75
C LEU A 5 16.69 -5.90 -13.89
N SER A 6 17.64 -5.13 -14.42
CA SER A 6 17.40 -4.18 -15.50
C SER A 6 18.65 -3.96 -16.36
N ASP A 7 18.46 -3.56 -17.61
CA ASP A 7 19.48 -3.09 -18.53
C ASP A 7 19.12 -1.70 -19.10
N GLU A 8 19.79 -1.27 -20.17
CA GLU A 8 19.54 0.01 -20.85
C GLU A 8 18.13 0.13 -21.46
N ASN A 9 17.44 -0.99 -21.68
CA ASN A 9 16.10 -1.06 -22.26
C ASN A 9 14.99 -1.26 -21.21
N GLY A 10 15.34 -1.40 -19.92
CA GLY A 10 14.38 -1.46 -18.82
C GLY A 10 14.47 -2.76 -18.02
N LEU A 11 13.33 -3.19 -17.45
CA LEU A 11 13.25 -4.36 -16.58
C LEU A 11 13.51 -5.65 -17.37
N THR A 12 14.36 -6.53 -16.84
CA THR A 12 14.67 -7.84 -17.44
C THR A 12 14.29 -9.01 -16.53
N GLY A 13 14.02 -8.74 -15.25
CA GLY A 13 13.55 -9.75 -14.31
C GLY A 13 13.57 -9.33 -12.84
N ALA A 14 13.43 -10.30 -11.96
CA ALA A 14 13.53 -10.14 -10.52
C ALA A 14 14.22 -11.35 -9.86
N VAL A 15 14.99 -11.08 -8.81
CA VAL A 15 15.53 -12.09 -7.91
C VAL A 15 14.57 -12.25 -6.73
N LEU A 16 14.07 -13.47 -6.56
CA LEU A 16 13.17 -13.86 -5.48
C LEU A 16 13.88 -14.77 -4.49
N GLU A 17 13.42 -14.74 -3.26
CA GLU A 17 13.83 -15.66 -2.20
C GLU A 17 12.55 -16.35 -1.72
N ASP A 18 12.57 -17.67 -1.71
CA ASP A 18 11.50 -18.46 -1.14
C ASP A 18 11.42 -18.24 0.37
N THR A 19 10.24 -17.85 0.86
CA THR A 19 10.03 -17.48 2.27
C THR A 19 10.09 -18.66 3.24
N GLN A 20 10.07 -19.90 2.75
CA GLN A 20 10.12 -21.13 3.55
C GLN A 20 11.50 -21.78 3.48
N SER A 21 12.04 -21.97 2.26
CA SER A 21 13.32 -22.66 2.07
C SER A 21 14.53 -21.72 2.07
N GLY A 22 14.33 -20.43 1.79
CA GLY A 22 15.40 -19.47 1.57
C GLY A 22 16.11 -19.62 0.21
N GLU A 23 15.63 -20.51 -0.65
CA GLU A 23 16.18 -20.69 -2.00
C GLU A 23 16.02 -19.41 -2.82
N VAL A 24 17.08 -19.06 -3.56
CA VAL A 24 17.12 -17.86 -4.40
C VAL A 24 16.93 -18.27 -5.85
N SER A 25 15.98 -17.63 -6.53
CA SER A 25 15.68 -17.88 -7.94
C SER A 25 15.49 -16.58 -8.72
N GLU A 26 15.69 -16.66 -10.03
CA GLU A 26 15.45 -15.56 -10.96
C GLU A 26 14.20 -15.81 -11.80
N ILE A 27 13.39 -14.78 -11.96
CA ILE A 27 12.28 -14.76 -12.92
C ILE A 27 12.60 -13.72 -13.98
N SER A 28 12.65 -14.14 -15.25
CA SER A 28 12.76 -13.21 -16.37
C SER A 28 11.39 -12.62 -16.70
N CYS A 29 11.31 -11.29 -16.74
CA CYS A 29 10.11 -10.56 -17.14
C CYS A 29 10.46 -9.15 -17.63
N SER A 30 9.66 -8.62 -18.55
CA SER A 30 9.85 -7.28 -19.10
C SER A 30 9.06 -6.19 -18.37
N GLY A 31 8.25 -6.58 -17.37
CA GLY A 31 7.41 -5.65 -16.61
C GLY A 31 7.01 -6.21 -15.25
N ALA A 32 6.77 -5.30 -14.29
CA ALA A 32 6.30 -5.61 -12.96
C ALA A 32 5.21 -4.62 -12.53
N PHE A 33 4.13 -5.14 -11.94
CA PHE A 33 3.03 -4.36 -11.40
C PHE A 33 3.00 -4.56 -9.88
N ILE A 34 3.24 -3.50 -9.12
CA ILE A 34 3.37 -3.56 -7.67
C ILE A 34 2.00 -3.32 -7.02
N ALA A 35 1.41 -4.38 -6.47
CA ALA A 35 0.09 -4.35 -5.82
C ALA A 35 0.19 -4.88 -4.38
N ILE A 36 0.87 -4.13 -3.50
CA ILE A 36 1.18 -4.53 -2.11
C ILE A 36 0.27 -3.89 -1.07
N GLY A 37 -0.81 -3.25 -1.49
CA GLY A 37 -1.73 -2.50 -0.63
C GLY A 37 -1.67 -1.00 -0.88
N HIS A 38 -2.62 -0.29 -0.26
CA HIS A 38 -2.82 1.15 -0.40
C HIS A 38 -2.59 1.83 0.95
N LYS A 39 -2.03 3.03 0.92
CA LYS A 39 -1.99 3.92 2.09
C LYS A 39 -3.10 4.95 1.94
N PRO A 40 -4.03 5.10 2.90
CA PRO A 40 -5.06 6.12 2.83
C PRO A 40 -4.42 7.53 2.82
N ILE A 41 -5.00 8.44 2.03
CA ILE A 41 -4.50 9.81 1.86
C ILE A 41 -5.06 10.70 2.98
N THR A 42 -4.77 10.36 4.23
CA THR A 42 -5.27 11.05 5.43
C THR A 42 -4.22 11.90 6.13
N GLY A 43 -2.96 11.87 5.67
CA GLY A 43 -1.85 12.56 6.34
C GLY A 43 -2.02 14.09 6.46
N PHE A 44 -2.83 14.71 5.60
CA PHE A 44 -3.13 16.15 5.68
C PHE A 44 -4.06 16.51 6.86
N LEU A 45 -4.76 15.53 7.44
CA LEU A 45 -5.65 15.71 8.59
C LEU A 45 -4.88 15.65 9.92
N GLU A 46 -3.64 15.16 9.88
CA GLU A 46 -2.83 14.89 11.07
C GLU A 46 -3.65 14.06 12.09
N ASN A 47 -3.86 14.57 13.31
CA ASN A 47 -4.65 13.91 14.35
C ASN A 47 -6.00 14.59 14.61
N GLN A 48 -6.50 15.40 13.68
CA GLN A 48 -7.76 16.12 13.85
C GLN A 48 -8.98 15.21 13.74
N ILE A 49 -8.85 14.10 13.00
CA ILE A 49 -9.89 13.08 12.83
C ILE A 49 -9.33 11.74 13.31
N GLU A 50 -10.15 10.98 14.03
CA GLU A 50 -9.77 9.63 14.49
C GLU A 50 -9.55 8.71 13.29
N THR A 51 -8.41 8.03 13.30
CA THR A 51 -8.06 7.00 12.32
C THR A 51 -7.71 5.69 13.02
N ASP A 52 -7.78 4.57 12.31
CA ASP A 52 -7.24 3.31 12.77
C ASP A 52 -5.70 3.28 12.69
N ASP A 53 -5.08 2.17 13.15
CA ASP A 53 -3.62 2.01 13.12
C ASP A 53 -3.03 2.02 11.69
N SER A 54 -3.86 1.82 10.66
CA SER A 54 -3.47 1.86 9.25
C SER A 54 -3.71 3.24 8.61
N GLY A 55 -4.31 4.18 9.34
CA GLY A 55 -4.59 5.55 8.91
C GLY A 55 -5.94 5.75 8.21
N TYR A 56 -6.85 4.76 8.22
CA TYR A 56 -8.20 4.90 7.67
C TYR A 56 -9.10 5.67 8.64
N ILE A 57 -9.98 6.52 8.13
CA ILE A 57 -10.88 7.34 8.95
C ILE A 57 -11.92 6.45 9.60
N LEU A 58 -12.00 6.49 10.93
CA LEU A 58 -13.02 5.77 11.69
C LEU A 58 -14.37 6.50 11.57
N ALA A 59 -15.23 5.99 10.70
CA ALA A 59 -16.62 6.41 10.64
C ALA A 59 -17.37 5.93 11.90
N LYS A 60 -18.19 6.82 12.48
CA LYS A 60 -19.04 6.54 13.64
C LYS A 60 -20.46 6.26 13.17
N ASP A 61 -21.34 7.25 13.27
CA ASP A 61 -22.72 7.13 12.82
C ASP A 61 -22.82 7.42 11.32
N PHE A 62 -23.06 6.37 10.53
CA PHE A 62 -23.09 6.42 9.07
C PHE A 62 -21.74 6.87 8.49
N THR A 63 -21.69 8.05 7.87
CA THR A 63 -20.48 8.63 7.28
C THR A 63 -19.85 9.69 8.18
N MET A 64 -20.38 9.93 9.39
CA MET A 64 -19.83 10.92 10.32
C MET A 64 -18.49 10.47 10.87
N THR A 65 -17.54 11.40 10.97
CA THR A 65 -16.25 11.16 11.62
C THR A 65 -16.31 11.45 13.12
N SER A 66 -15.16 11.45 13.81
CA SER A 66 -15.07 11.90 15.21
C SER A 66 -15.35 13.39 15.40
N VAL A 67 -15.31 14.20 14.34
CA VAL A 67 -15.56 15.65 14.38
C VAL A 67 -16.96 15.97 13.84
N PRO A 68 -17.85 16.58 14.65
CA PRO A 68 -19.19 16.95 14.21
C PRO A 68 -19.16 17.87 12.98
N GLY A 69 -19.96 17.51 11.96
CA GLY A 69 -20.03 18.24 10.70
C GLY A 69 -19.00 17.80 9.65
N ILE A 70 -18.09 16.88 9.98
CA ILE A 70 -17.17 16.26 9.02
C ILE A 70 -17.62 14.82 8.74
N PHE A 71 -17.68 14.49 7.46
CA PHE A 71 -18.09 13.19 6.95
C PHE A 71 -17.01 12.59 6.04
N ALA A 72 -16.90 11.27 5.99
CA ALA A 72 -15.94 10.53 5.17
C ALA A 72 -16.63 9.38 4.40
N ALA A 73 -16.14 9.08 3.20
CA ALA A 73 -16.67 8.04 2.33
C ALA A 73 -15.64 7.58 1.28
N GLY A 74 -15.83 6.39 0.71
CA GLY A 74 -14.94 5.79 -0.29
C GLY A 74 -13.79 5.01 0.36
N ASP A 75 -12.71 4.77 -0.39
CA ASP A 75 -11.55 3.97 0.05
C ASP A 75 -10.78 4.51 1.27
N VAL A 76 -11.22 5.62 1.87
CA VAL A 76 -10.53 6.28 3.00
C VAL A 76 -11.16 5.96 4.36
N VAL A 77 -12.30 5.27 4.38
CA VAL A 77 -12.99 4.78 5.60
C VAL A 77 -12.91 3.27 5.74
#